data_AF-A0A2T4JAN9-F1
#
_entry.id   AF-A0A2T4JAN9-F1
#
_cell.length_a   1.000
_cell.length_b   1.000
_cell.length_c   1.000
_cell.angle_alpha   90.00
_cell.angle_beta   90.00
_cell.angle_gamma   90.00
#
_symmetry.space_group_name_H-M   'P 1'
#
loop_
_entity.id
_entity.type
_entity.pdbx_description
1 polymer ?
#
loop_
_entity_poly.entity_id
_entity_poly.type
_entity_poly.pdbx_seq_one_letter_code
_entity_poly.pdbx_strand_id
1 'polypeptide(L)'
;MPSIPQTYTVSDFIEWQAKKQLVLAPEFQRGSVWSPSAKVFLIDTILNDLPMPQVYFRTKLNPQSQTAVREVVDGQQRLRAILEFASGNLRLSSKSPNFKGKTYRELSVEDQEQFLAYRIPVVQLVNADDAQVLEVFARLNSYSVKVTPAELRHAEFSEPVKWAIYEAARQWSVLWGDLKVVSTRDTVRLKHTTLIAEMFIALDRGLGDGGETQITRYYKAKSSEDDDYFVSFREHLDEVVAEILERTRADFAESTFFDAPNFLILFAAVAFLKGYLPASKVSDGVNEFAGRGVNWDKASVNLAALAQAFDDGSEEQGPYFQFVSATKSTTHRISSRKVRFESVVRAIAADVAGT
;
A
#
# COMPACT_ATOMS: atom_id res chain seq x y z
N MET A 1 -22.55 -5.13 -7.45
CA MET A 1 -23.01 -5.59 -6.12
C MET A 1 -24.08 -4.67 -5.58
N PRO A 2 -25.11 -5.20 -4.91
CA PRO A 2 -26.07 -4.35 -4.21
C PRO A 2 -25.40 -3.74 -2.96
N SER A 3 -25.27 -2.42 -2.92
CA SER A 3 -25.02 -1.68 -1.69
C SER A 3 -26.37 -1.44 -1.02
N ILE A 4 -26.63 -2.06 0.12
CA ILE A 4 -27.93 -1.96 0.79
C ILE A 4 -27.79 -1.02 2.00
N PRO A 5 -28.40 0.18 1.97
CA PRO A 5 -28.51 1.02 3.15
C PRO A 5 -29.39 0.34 4.19
N GLN A 6 -28.89 0.24 5.42
CA GLN A 6 -29.56 -0.33 6.57
C GLN A 6 -29.23 0.50 7.81
N THR A 7 -29.93 0.25 8.90
CA THR A 7 -29.63 0.86 10.20
C THR A 7 -29.50 -0.22 11.24
N TYR A 8 -28.50 -0.09 12.11
CA TYR A 8 -28.29 -0.99 13.23
C TYR A 8 -28.12 -0.21 14.51
N THR A 9 -28.62 -0.76 15.61
CA THR A 9 -28.50 -0.12 16.93
C THR A 9 -27.09 -0.25 17.48
N VAL A 10 -26.71 0.61 18.41
CA VAL A 10 -25.46 0.45 19.17
C VAL A 10 -25.41 -0.91 19.87
N SER A 11 -26.55 -1.37 20.40
CA SER A 11 -26.68 -2.70 21.00
C SER A 11 -26.27 -3.83 20.06
N ASP A 12 -26.66 -3.78 18.78
CA ASP A 12 -26.28 -4.79 17.78
C ASP A 12 -24.75 -4.88 17.62
N PHE A 13 -24.05 -3.74 17.56
CA PHE A 13 -22.60 -3.72 17.43
C PHE A 13 -21.89 -4.27 18.68
N ILE A 14 -22.43 -4.00 19.88
CA ILE A 14 -21.93 -4.57 21.13
C ILE A 14 -22.09 -6.09 21.12
N GLU A 15 -23.25 -6.59 20.71
CA GLU A 15 -23.51 -8.02 20.61
C GLU A 15 -22.58 -8.71 19.59
N TRP A 16 -22.40 -8.11 18.41
CA TRP A 16 -21.49 -8.65 17.39
C TRP A 16 -20.04 -8.62 17.84
N GLN A 17 -19.60 -7.59 18.56
CA GLN A 17 -18.27 -7.54 19.14
C GLN A 17 -18.07 -8.67 20.16
N ALA A 18 -19.05 -8.89 21.05
CA ALA A 18 -18.99 -9.96 22.05
C ALA A 18 -18.96 -11.36 21.41
N LYS A 19 -19.71 -11.57 20.32
CA LYS A 19 -19.72 -12.82 19.54
C LYS A 19 -18.52 -12.98 18.59
N LYS A 20 -17.58 -12.04 18.57
CA LYS A 20 -16.46 -11.99 17.60
C LYS A 20 -16.92 -12.02 16.14
N GLN A 21 -18.09 -11.46 15.86
CA GLN A 21 -18.68 -11.31 14.52
C GLN A 21 -18.43 -9.93 13.91
N LEU A 22 -17.82 -9.02 14.66
CA LEU A 22 -17.40 -7.69 14.21
C LEU A 22 -15.88 -7.63 14.13
N VAL A 23 -15.34 -7.36 12.94
CA VAL A 23 -13.91 -7.22 12.69
C VAL A 23 -13.62 -5.75 12.41
N LEU A 24 -13.00 -5.09 13.39
CA LEU A 24 -12.65 -3.66 13.35
C LEU A 24 -11.28 -3.37 12.72
N ALA A 25 -10.74 -4.27 11.91
CA ALA A 25 -9.44 -4.11 11.27
C ALA A 25 -9.28 -5.00 10.02
N PRO A 26 -9.31 -4.42 8.82
CA PRO A 26 -8.61 -4.96 7.67
C PRO A 26 -7.22 -4.32 7.54
N GLU A 27 -6.27 -5.07 6.97
CA GLU A 27 -4.84 -4.73 6.77
C GLU A 27 -4.57 -3.40 6.00
N PHE A 28 -5.61 -2.73 5.52
CA PHE A 28 -5.55 -1.63 4.55
C PHE A 28 -5.73 -0.22 5.14
N GLN A 29 -5.92 -0.03 6.45
CA GLN A 29 -6.18 1.30 7.02
C GLN A 29 -4.92 2.04 7.50
N ARG A 30 -4.91 3.37 7.37
CA ARG A 30 -3.89 4.23 7.99
C ARG A 30 -4.05 4.21 9.51
N GLY A 31 -2.97 4.04 10.26
CA GLY A 31 -2.92 4.09 11.73
C GLY A 31 -3.19 5.48 12.32
N SER A 32 -4.23 6.19 11.87
CA SER A 32 -4.66 7.43 12.49
C SER A 32 -5.62 7.11 13.63
N VAL A 33 -5.14 7.27 14.86
CA VAL A 33 -5.91 7.10 16.08
C VAL A 33 -6.67 8.40 16.34
N TRP A 34 -7.99 8.33 16.51
CA TRP A 34 -8.77 9.50 16.93
C TRP A 34 -8.27 10.04 18.28
N SER A 35 -8.13 11.36 18.38
CA SER A 35 -7.84 11.99 19.66
C SER A 35 -8.97 11.74 20.67
N PRO A 36 -8.69 11.70 21.98
CA PRO A 36 -9.73 11.52 22.99
C PRO A 36 -10.88 12.54 22.84
N SER A 37 -10.57 13.78 22.49
CA SER A 37 -11.57 14.82 22.23
C SER A 37 -12.53 14.49 21.07
N ALA A 38 -12.02 13.88 19.99
CA ALA A 38 -12.85 13.47 18.86
C ALA A 38 -13.78 12.31 19.23
N LYS A 39 -13.29 11.35 20.04
CA LYS A 39 -14.11 10.25 20.57
C LYS A 39 -15.25 10.78 21.44
N VAL A 40 -14.94 11.67 22.39
CA VAL A 40 -15.95 12.28 23.28
C VAL A 40 -17.00 13.03 22.48
N PHE A 41 -16.60 13.79 21.46
CA PHE A 41 -17.53 14.54 20.62
C PHE A 41 -18.51 13.63 19.86
N LEU A 42 -18.06 12.46 19.41
CA LEU A 42 -18.96 11.46 18.81
C LEU A 42 -19.96 10.91 19.84
N ILE A 43 -19.51 10.59 21.05
CA ILE A 43 -20.42 10.08 22.09
C ILE A 43 -21.46 11.14 22.47
N ASP A 44 -21.05 12.40 22.58
CA ASP A 44 -21.98 13.52 22.77
C ASP A 44 -23.01 13.61 21.63
N THR A 45 -22.57 13.45 20.38
CA THR A 45 -23.47 13.41 19.21
C THR A 45 -24.53 12.32 19.38
N ILE A 46 -24.14 11.12 19.81
CA ILE A 46 -25.03 9.98 20.02
C ILE A 46 -26.01 10.21 21.18
N LEU A 47 -25.52 10.69 22.32
CA LEU A 47 -26.34 10.95 23.51
C LEU A 47 -27.35 12.09 23.31
N ASN A 48 -27.10 12.98 22.35
CA ASN A 48 -28.04 14.03 21.97
C ASN A 48 -28.89 13.65 20.73
N ASP A 49 -28.89 12.38 20.31
CA ASP A 49 -29.60 11.85 19.13
C ASP A 49 -29.35 12.64 17.83
N LEU A 50 -28.13 13.17 17.70
CA LEU A 50 -27.70 13.93 16.51
C LEU A 50 -27.23 12.98 15.40
N PRO A 51 -27.37 13.36 14.12
CA PRO A 51 -26.99 12.50 13.02
C PRO A 51 -25.47 12.30 12.96
N MET A 52 -25.04 11.05 12.89
CA MET A 52 -23.65 10.69 12.60
C MET A 52 -23.49 10.22 11.15
N PRO A 53 -22.30 10.39 10.53
CA PRO A 53 -22.08 9.86 9.21
C PRO A 53 -22.16 8.32 9.21
N GLN A 54 -22.53 7.75 8.07
CA GLN A 54 -22.70 6.32 7.87
C GLN A 54 -21.40 5.50 8.02
N VAL A 55 -21.56 4.23 8.35
CA VAL A 55 -20.50 3.21 8.48
C VAL A 55 -20.58 2.25 7.30
N TYR A 56 -19.44 1.76 6.81
CA TYR A 56 -19.40 0.77 5.75
C TYR A 56 -18.81 -0.53 6.26
N PHE A 57 -19.47 -1.66 5.98
CA PHE A 57 -18.87 -2.96 6.23
C PHE A 57 -19.14 -3.97 5.13
N ARG A 58 -18.18 -4.87 4.92
CA ARG A 58 -18.35 -6.10 4.17
C ARG A 58 -18.97 -7.14 5.08
N THR A 59 -19.98 -7.85 4.60
CA THR A 59 -20.53 -9.03 5.28
C THR A 59 -20.16 -10.28 4.52
N LYS A 60 -19.36 -11.14 5.15
CA LYS A 60 -19.05 -12.48 4.66
C LYS A 60 -20.01 -13.46 5.31
N LEU A 61 -20.80 -14.14 4.49
CA LEU A 61 -21.68 -15.21 4.94
C LEU A 61 -20.90 -16.53 4.85
N ASN A 62 -20.94 -17.32 5.91
CA ASN A 62 -20.45 -18.69 5.90
C ASN A 62 -21.68 -19.64 5.88
N PRO A 63 -21.99 -20.25 4.72
CA PRO A 63 -23.14 -21.14 4.59
C PRO A 63 -23.07 -22.37 5.51
N GLN A 64 -21.87 -22.89 5.77
CA GLN A 64 -21.66 -24.10 6.56
C GLN A 64 -21.91 -23.87 8.05
N SER A 65 -21.43 -22.76 8.59
CA SER A 65 -21.65 -22.39 10.00
C SER A 65 -22.91 -21.54 10.22
N GLN A 66 -23.61 -21.15 9.15
CA GLN A 66 -24.75 -20.23 9.19
C GLN A 66 -24.43 -18.93 9.96
N THR A 67 -23.17 -18.49 9.89
CA THR A 67 -22.71 -17.27 10.54
C THR A 67 -22.41 -16.19 9.52
N ALA A 68 -22.43 -14.95 10.00
CA ALA A 68 -22.07 -13.78 9.22
C ALA A 68 -20.99 -13.00 9.98
N VAL A 69 -19.90 -12.69 9.29
CA VAL A 69 -18.81 -11.86 9.82
C VAL A 69 -18.87 -10.49 9.14
N ARG A 70 -18.87 -9.43 9.94
CA ARG A 70 -18.91 -8.04 9.48
C ARG A 70 -17.52 -7.44 9.60
N GLU A 71 -16.89 -7.19 8.47
CA GLU A 71 -15.59 -6.55 8.37
C GLU A 71 -15.79 -5.06 8.09
N VAL A 72 -15.42 -4.21 9.05
CA VAL A 72 -15.64 -2.77 8.96
C VAL A 72 -14.62 -2.14 8.01
N VAL A 73 -15.14 -1.61 6.90
CA VAL A 73 -14.35 -0.99 5.82
C VAL A 73 -14.11 0.49 6.12
N ASP A 74 -15.15 1.21 6.54
CA ASP A 74 -15.06 2.61 6.96
C ASP A 74 -15.87 2.85 8.24
N GLY A 75 -15.42 3.79 9.07
CA GLY A 75 -16.06 4.10 10.36
C GLY A 75 -15.49 3.34 11.56
N GLN A 76 -14.35 2.68 11.42
CA GLN A 76 -13.69 1.93 12.51
C GLN A 76 -13.44 2.77 13.76
N GLN A 77 -12.94 4.00 13.62
CA GLN A 77 -12.67 4.87 14.78
C GLN A 77 -13.96 5.27 15.50
N ARG A 78 -15.07 5.45 14.76
CA ARG A 78 -16.40 5.72 15.32
C ARG A 78 -16.88 4.52 16.14
N LEU A 79 -16.88 3.33 15.55
CA LEU A 79 -17.29 2.12 16.24
C LEU A 79 -16.39 1.78 17.44
N ARG A 80 -15.07 1.99 17.33
CA ARG A 80 -14.14 1.81 18.46
C ARG A 80 -14.47 2.76 19.61
N ALA A 81 -14.71 4.04 19.33
CA ALA A 81 -15.09 5.01 20.35
C ALA A 81 -16.41 4.62 21.04
N ILE A 82 -17.40 4.17 20.28
CA ILE A 82 -18.70 3.70 20.80
C ILE A 82 -18.51 2.49 21.72
N LEU A 83 -17.75 1.49 21.28
CA LEU A 83 -17.48 0.28 22.06
C LEU A 83 -16.63 0.56 23.31
N GLU A 84 -15.64 1.46 23.21
CA GLU A 84 -14.81 1.90 24.32
C GLU A 84 -15.61 2.67 25.38
N PHE A 85 -16.58 3.49 24.95
CA PHE A 85 -17.52 4.12 25.86
C PHE A 85 -18.44 3.10 26.53
N ALA A 86 -19.06 2.21 25.75
CA ALA A 86 -19.95 1.16 26.25
C ALA A 86 -19.26 0.24 27.29
N SER A 87 -17.96 -0.05 27.11
CA SER A 87 -17.18 -0.84 28.06
C SER A 87 -16.75 -0.07 29.32
N GLY A 88 -17.02 1.24 29.38
CA GLY A 88 -16.63 2.13 30.48
C GLY A 88 -15.19 2.64 30.42
N ASN A 89 -14.48 2.43 29.31
CA ASN A 89 -13.07 2.80 29.16
C ASN A 89 -12.86 4.23 28.63
N LEU A 90 -13.95 4.91 28.22
CA LEU A 90 -13.92 6.31 27.81
C LEU A 90 -14.70 7.18 28.81
N ARG A 91 -14.05 8.21 29.36
CA ARG A 91 -14.67 9.22 30.21
C ARG A 91 -14.94 10.49 29.40
N LEU A 92 -16.15 11.03 29.51
CA LEU A 92 -16.57 12.22 28.75
C LEU A 92 -15.90 13.48 29.31
N SER A 93 -15.33 14.29 28.43
CA SER A 93 -14.65 15.54 28.76
C SER A 93 -15.57 16.75 28.60
N SER A 94 -15.03 17.97 28.69
CA SER A 94 -15.78 19.22 28.45
C SER A 94 -16.38 19.33 27.04
N LYS A 95 -16.03 18.44 26.11
CA LYS A 95 -16.64 18.34 24.78
C LYS A 95 -18.05 17.73 24.81
N SER A 96 -18.47 17.17 25.94
CA SER A 96 -19.85 16.77 26.20
C SER A 96 -20.36 17.55 27.43
N PRO A 97 -20.95 18.74 27.24
CA PRO A 97 -21.30 19.63 28.36
C PRO A 97 -22.29 18.98 29.34
N ASN A 98 -23.29 18.27 28.82
CA ASN A 98 -24.38 17.67 29.59
C ASN A 98 -23.95 16.40 30.35
N PHE A 99 -22.89 15.73 29.88
CA PHE A 99 -22.44 14.44 30.40
C PHE A 99 -20.98 14.49 30.89
N LYS A 100 -20.44 15.69 31.10
CA LYS A 100 -19.04 15.91 31.48
C LYS A 100 -18.65 15.09 32.71
N GLY A 101 -17.53 14.39 32.61
CA GLY A 101 -16.96 13.59 33.67
C GLY A 101 -17.57 12.20 33.81
N LYS A 102 -18.67 11.88 33.12
CA LYS A 102 -19.32 10.57 33.21
C LYS A 102 -18.69 9.54 32.25
N THR A 103 -18.70 8.28 32.67
CA THR A 103 -18.53 7.07 31.87
C THR A 103 -19.90 6.45 31.61
N TYR A 104 -19.99 5.44 30.74
CA TYR A 104 -21.28 4.78 30.44
C TYR A 104 -22.03 4.31 31.69
N ARG A 105 -21.32 3.73 32.67
CA ARG A 105 -21.93 3.23 33.93
C ARG A 105 -22.42 4.34 34.86
N GLU A 106 -21.95 5.57 34.66
CA GLU A 106 -22.31 6.75 35.47
C GLU A 106 -23.44 7.57 34.81
N LEU A 107 -23.96 7.13 33.65
CA LEU A 107 -25.14 7.68 33.00
C LEU A 107 -26.43 7.28 33.71
N SER A 108 -27.50 8.07 33.54
CA SER A 108 -28.85 7.67 33.99
C SER A 108 -29.33 6.45 33.21
N VAL A 109 -30.37 5.76 33.71
CA VAL A 109 -30.93 4.59 33.01
C VAL A 109 -31.49 5.01 31.66
N GLU A 110 -32.16 6.16 31.62
CA GLU A 110 -32.73 6.75 30.42
C GLU A 110 -31.66 7.07 29.37
N ASP A 111 -30.53 7.65 29.77
CA ASP A 111 -29.41 7.96 28.87
C ASP A 111 -28.73 6.68 28.35
N GLN A 112 -28.63 5.62 29.16
CA GLN A 112 -28.09 4.33 28.75
C GLN A 112 -29.00 3.67 27.70
N GLU A 113 -30.31 3.67 27.94
CA GLU A 113 -31.30 3.16 26.98
C GLU A 113 -31.24 3.93 25.65
N GLN A 114 -31.15 5.26 25.71
CA GLN A 114 -31.02 6.10 24.52
C GLN A 114 -29.73 5.79 23.75
N PHE A 115 -28.60 5.66 24.45
CA PHE A 115 -27.32 5.30 23.82
C PHE A 115 -27.40 3.93 23.12
N LEU A 116 -27.97 2.91 23.78
CA LEU A 116 -28.09 1.57 23.22
C LEU A 116 -29.05 1.50 22.02
N ALA A 117 -30.13 2.28 22.07
CA ALA A 117 -31.16 2.33 21.03
C ALA A 117 -30.76 3.20 19.80
N TYR A 118 -29.70 4.01 19.91
CA TYR A 118 -29.25 4.88 18.84
C TYR A 118 -28.98 4.09 17.55
N ARG A 119 -29.57 4.54 16.44
CA ARG A 119 -29.49 3.86 15.14
C ARG A 119 -28.36 4.43 14.29
N ILE A 120 -27.34 3.62 14.07
CA ILE A 120 -26.21 3.93 13.21
C ILE A 120 -26.59 3.60 11.74
N PRO A 121 -26.51 4.57 10.82
CA PRO A 121 -26.68 4.30 9.40
C PRO A 121 -25.49 3.50 8.86
N VAL A 122 -25.79 2.45 8.10
CA VAL A 122 -24.84 1.46 7.62
C VAL A 122 -25.07 1.18 6.15
N VAL A 123 -23.98 1.07 5.39
CA VAL A 123 -23.99 0.48 4.04
C VAL A 123 -23.31 -0.87 4.09
N GLN A 124 -24.06 -1.90 3.71
CA GLN A 124 -23.58 -3.28 3.71
C GLN A 124 -23.17 -3.73 2.29
N LEU A 125 -21.96 -4.27 2.19
CA LEU A 125 -21.45 -4.95 0.99
C LEU A 125 -21.48 -6.46 1.24
N VAL A 126 -22.48 -7.16 0.68
CA VAL A 126 -22.67 -8.60 0.90
C VAL A 126 -21.78 -9.41 -0.03
N ASN A 127 -20.97 -10.31 0.52
CA ASN A 127 -20.06 -11.22 -0.20
C ASN A 127 -19.14 -10.51 -1.23
N ALA A 128 -18.71 -9.29 -0.90
CA ALA A 128 -17.77 -8.52 -1.69
C ALA A 128 -16.35 -9.10 -1.66
N ASP A 129 -15.70 -9.21 -2.82
CA ASP A 129 -14.27 -9.48 -2.86
C ASP A 129 -13.44 -8.26 -2.41
N ASP A 130 -12.14 -8.45 -2.19
CA ASP A 130 -11.26 -7.38 -1.72
C ASP A 130 -11.15 -6.23 -2.74
N ALA A 131 -11.14 -6.52 -4.03
CA ALA A 131 -11.01 -5.51 -5.08
C ALA A 131 -12.23 -4.57 -5.08
N GLN A 132 -13.43 -5.13 -4.94
CA GLN A 132 -14.68 -4.38 -4.90
C GLN A 132 -14.82 -3.54 -3.61
N VAL A 133 -14.43 -4.10 -2.45
CA VAL A 133 -14.40 -3.33 -1.19
C VAL A 133 -13.49 -2.12 -1.33
N LEU A 134 -12.33 -2.32 -1.93
CA LEU A 134 -11.35 -1.26 -2.14
C LEU A 134 -11.84 -0.22 -3.15
N GLU A 135 -12.54 -0.61 -4.21
CA GLU A 135 -13.14 0.34 -5.16
C GLU A 135 -14.17 1.24 -4.47
N VAL A 136 -15.07 0.66 -3.66
CA VAL A 136 -16.04 1.44 -2.86
C VAL A 136 -15.30 2.39 -1.93
N PHE A 137 -14.26 1.91 -1.25
CA PHE A 137 -13.45 2.75 -0.38
C PHE A 137 -12.75 3.89 -1.14
N ALA A 138 -12.20 3.63 -2.32
CA ALA A 138 -11.57 4.64 -3.16
C ALA A 138 -12.57 5.73 -3.56
N ARG A 139 -13.81 5.36 -3.92
CA ARG A 139 -14.89 6.29 -4.26
C ARG A 139 -15.44 7.07 -3.05
N LEU A 140 -15.49 6.48 -1.86
CA LEU A 140 -15.89 7.19 -0.64
C LEU A 140 -14.87 8.25 -0.25
N ASN A 141 -13.60 7.91 -0.42
CA ASN A 141 -12.49 8.78 -0.09
C ASN A 141 -12.14 9.75 -1.22
N SER A 142 -12.63 9.59 -2.44
CA SER A 142 -12.23 10.46 -3.56
C SER A 142 -12.64 11.93 -3.36
N TYR A 143 -13.64 12.21 -2.51
CA TYR A 143 -14.03 13.59 -2.16
C TYR A 143 -13.30 14.18 -0.95
N SER A 144 -12.76 13.35 -0.03
CA SER A 144 -12.08 13.80 1.20
C SER A 144 -10.56 13.58 1.18
N VAL A 145 -10.08 12.75 0.27
CA VAL A 145 -8.68 12.38 0.12
C VAL A 145 -8.16 12.98 -1.18
N LYS A 146 -7.11 13.79 -1.05
CA LYS A 146 -6.40 14.36 -2.20
C LYS A 146 -6.10 13.27 -3.22
N VAL A 147 -6.51 13.50 -4.46
CA VAL A 147 -6.18 12.68 -5.63
C VAL A 147 -4.65 12.51 -5.65
N THR A 148 -4.18 11.27 -5.76
CA THR A 148 -2.75 11.01 -5.84
C THR A 148 -2.20 11.50 -7.17
N PRO A 149 -0.89 11.78 -7.28
CA PRO A 149 -0.29 12.13 -8.56
C PRO A 149 -0.46 11.03 -9.62
N ALA A 150 -0.50 9.74 -9.24
CA ALA A 150 -0.78 8.64 -10.17
C ALA A 150 -2.22 8.68 -10.72
N GLU A 151 -3.20 8.91 -9.84
CA GLU A 151 -4.60 9.11 -10.24
C GLU A 151 -4.77 10.36 -11.13
N LEU A 152 -4.07 11.47 -10.82
CA LEU A 152 -4.06 12.67 -11.66
C LEU A 152 -3.46 12.39 -13.05
N ARG A 153 -2.33 11.69 -13.13
CA ARG A 153 -1.74 11.32 -14.43
C ARG A 153 -2.68 10.44 -15.24
N HIS A 154 -3.33 9.48 -14.59
CA HIS A 154 -4.28 8.62 -15.29
C HIS A 154 -5.50 9.40 -15.81
N ALA A 155 -5.87 10.53 -15.19
CA ALA A 155 -6.94 11.40 -15.66
C ALA A 155 -6.49 12.44 -16.71
N GLU A 156 -5.29 13.01 -16.54
CA GLU A 156 -4.75 14.12 -17.35
C GLU A 156 -4.23 13.64 -18.70
N PHE A 157 -3.57 12.49 -18.75
CA PHE A 157 -2.95 11.96 -19.97
C PHE A 157 -3.90 11.00 -20.69
N SER A 158 -3.87 11.04 -22.02
CA SER A 158 -4.63 10.14 -22.91
C SER A 158 -3.75 9.53 -24.01
N GLU A 159 -2.44 9.76 -23.94
CA GLU A 159 -1.46 9.42 -24.97
C GLU A 159 -0.84 8.01 -24.78
N PRO A 160 -0.16 7.45 -25.80
CA PRO A 160 0.51 6.15 -25.76
C PRO A 160 1.30 5.84 -24.48
N VAL A 161 2.07 6.81 -23.96
CA VAL A 161 2.87 6.67 -22.72
C VAL A 161 2.05 6.17 -21.53
N LYS A 162 0.81 6.66 -21.39
CA LYS A 162 -0.06 6.25 -20.28
C LYS A 162 -0.47 4.80 -20.43
N TRP A 163 -0.89 4.41 -21.63
CA TRP A 163 -1.38 3.06 -21.89
C TRP A 163 -0.25 2.04 -21.82
N ALA A 164 0.94 2.34 -22.37
CA ALA A 164 2.12 1.50 -22.24
C ALA A 164 2.43 1.16 -20.77
N ILE A 165 2.46 2.16 -19.89
CA ILE A 165 2.71 1.99 -18.45
C ILE A 165 1.53 1.30 -17.75
N TYR A 166 0.29 1.69 -18.05
CA TYR A 166 -0.90 1.14 -17.39
C TYR A 166 -1.14 -0.33 -17.76
N GLU A 167 -0.90 -0.71 -19.01
CA GLU A 167 -1.02 -2.08 -19.47
C GLU A 167 0.13 -2.96 -18.95
N ALA A 168 1.34 -2.41 -18.82
CA ALA A 168 2.48 -3.09 -18.17
C ALA A 168 2.18 -3.37 -16.71
N ALA A 169 1.59 -2.38 -16.03
CA ALA A 169 0.98 -2.61 -14.74
C ALA A 169 -0.01 -3.78 -14.85
N ARG A 170 -1.11 -3.66 -15.60
CA ARG A 170 -2.14 -4.70 -15.65
C ARG A 170 -1.62 -6.12 -15.96
N GLN A 171 -0.64 -6.28 -16.84
CA GLN A 171 -0.02 -7.57 -17.17
C GLN A 171 0.70 -8.18 -15.96
N TRP A 172 1.47 -7.38 -15.23
CA TRP A 172 2.25 -7.85 -14.07
C TRP A 172 1.47 -7.81 -12.76
N SER A 173 0.15 -8.08 -12.82
CA SER A 173 -0.73 -8.03 -11.64
C SER A 173 -0.30 -8.95 -10.50
N VAL A 174 0.48 -10.00 -10.79
CA VAL A 174 1.07 -10.89 -9.79
C VAL A 174 1.94 -10.14 -8.76
N LEU A 175 2.62 -9.06 -9.17
CA LEU A 175 3.53 -8.30 -8.29
C LEU A 175 2.81 -7.67 -7.09
N TRP A 176 1.56 -7.22 -7.26
CA TRP A 176 0.74 -6.65 -6.16
C TRP A 176 -0.44 -7.50 -5.74
N GLY A 177 -0.92 -8.39 -6.61
CA GLY A 177 -1.96 -9.36 -6.31
C GLY A 177 -1.48 -10.39 -5.31
N ASP A 178 -0.40 -11.09 -5.67
CA ASP A 178 0.13 -12.22 -4.90
C ASP A 178 1.32 -11.80 -4.04
N LEU A 179 2.28 -11.08 -4.64
CA LEU A 179 3.59 -10.82 -4.03
C LEU A 179 3.65 -9.53 -3.19
N LYS A 180 2.58 -8.72 -3.20
CA LYS A 180 2.43 -7.52 -2.38
C LYS A 180 3.57 -6.48 -2.46
N VAL A 181 4.34 -6.45 -3.56
CA VAL A 181 5.39 -5.44 -3.84
C VAL A 181 4.86 -4.02 -3.68
N VAL A 182 3.61 -3.82 -4.11
CA VAL A 182 2.80 -2.65 -3.77
C VAL A 182 1.58 -3.15 -3.01
N SER A 183 1.29 -2.54 -1.85
CA SER A 183 0.14 -2.94 -1.04
C SER A 183 -1.17 -2.87 -1.84
N THR A 184 -2.14 -3.74 -1.56
CA THR A 184 -3.45 -3.74 -2.25
C THR A 184 -4.13 -2.35 -2.14
N ARG A 185 -3.99 -1.69 -0.98
CA ARG A 185 -4.46 -0.32 -0.73
C ARG A 185 -3.87 0.69 -1.72
N ASP A 186 -2.56 0.64 -1.89
CA ASP A 186 -1.83 1.58 -2.75
C ASP A 186 -2.06 1.25 -4.24
N THR A 187 -2.26 -0.03 -4.58
CA THR A 187 -2.59 -0.49 -5.92
C THR A 187 -3.92 0.08 -6.42
N VAL A 188 -4.96 0.07 -5.59
CA VAL A 188 -6.29 0.63 -5.94
C VAL A 188 -6.21 2.14 -6.22
N ARG A 189 -5.21 2.81 -5.64
CA ARG A 189 -4.92 4.23 -5.88
C ARG A 189 -3.87 4.45 -6.97
N LEU A 190 -3.74 3.48 -7.87
CA LEU A 190 -2.85 3.50 -9.03
C LEU A 190 -1.35 3.65 -8.70
N LYS A 191 -0.91 3.49 -7.45
CA LYS A 191 0.52 3.61 -7.14
C LYS A 191 1.39 2.50 -7.71
N HIS A 192 0.79 1.37 -8.10
CA HIS A 192 1.51 0.34 -8.85
C HIS A 192 1.98 0.86 -10.21
N THR A 193 1.27 1.82 -10.82
CA THR A 193 1.73 2.47 -12.06
C THR A 193 2.90 3.42 -11.82
N THR A 194 3.11 3.92 -10.60
CA THR A 194 4.30 4.70 -10.22
C THR A 194 5.56 3.84 -10.35
N LEU A 195 5.53 2.59 -9.84
CA LEU A 195 6.67 1.67 -9.93
C LEU A 195 7.02 1.35 -11.39
N ILE A 196 6.01 0.98 -12.18
CA ILE A 196 6.19 0.69 -13.62
C ILE A 196 6.71 1.94 -14.36
N ALA A 197 6.17 3.12 -14.07
CA ALA A 197 6.66 4.35 -14.69
C ALA A 197 8.14 4.61 -14.37
N GLU A 198 8.59 4.33 -13.14
CA GLU A 198 10.02 4.43 -12.81
C GLU A 198 10.88 3.39 -13.55
N MET A 199 10.36 2.19 -13.83
CA MET A 199 11.04 1.19 -14.68
C MET A 199 11.19 1.68 -16.12
N PHE A 200 10.13 2.23 -16.71
CA PHE A 200 10.19 2.85 -18.05
C PHE A 200 11.21 3.99 -18.10
N ILE A 201 11.21 4.88 -17.09
CA ILE A 201 12.19 5.96 -16.99
C ILE A 201 13.62 5.40 -16.88
N ALA A 202 13.82 4.35 -16.09
CA ALA A 202 15.11 3.73 -15.91
C ALA A 202 15.63 3.10 -17.22
N LEU A 203 14.77 2.46 -18.00
CA LEU A 203 15.10 1.93 -19.32
C LEU A 203 15.38 3.04 -20.34
N ASP A 204 14.62 4.14 -20.32
CA ASP A 204 14.75 5.24 -21.29
C ASP A 204 16.05 6.04 -21.12
N ARG A 205 16.44 6.36 -19.87
CA ARG A 205 17.54 7.30 -19.60
C ARG A 205 18.49 6.88 -18.47
N GLY A 206 18.37 5.65 -17.97
CA GLY A 206 19.11 5.18 -16.81
C GLY A 206 18.48 5.56 -15.47
N LEU A 207 18.95 4.93 -14.40
CA LEU A 207 18.43 5.14 -13.05
C LEU A 207 18.90 6.50 -12.50
N GLY A 208 17.97 7.28 -11.96
CA GLY A 208 18.25 8.61 -11.41
C GLY A 208 17.34 8.98 -10.26
N ASP A 209 17.22 10.29 -10.00
CA ASP A 209 16.26 10.83 -9.04
C ASP A 209 14.83 10.44 -9.49
N GLY A 210 14.07 9.88 -8.54
CA GLY A 210 12.73 9.39 -8.75
C GLY A 210 11.64 10.29 -8.18
N GLY A 211 10.47 9.68 -8.01
CA GLY A 211 9.31 10.30 -7.37
C GLY A 211 8.34 10.98 -8.32
N GLU A 212 7.18 11.36 -7.76
CA GLU A 212 5.99 11.72 -8.53
C GLU A 212 6.20 12.89 -9.50
N THR A 213 6.99 13.90 -9.12
CA THR A 213 7.32 15.04 -9.99
C THR A 213 8.12 14.62 -11.23
N GLN A 214 9.06 13.69 -11.08
CA GLN A 214 9.90 13.20 -12.19
C GLN A 214 9.08 12.34 -13.14
N ILE A 215 8.18 11.52 -12.58
CA ILE A 215 7.26 10.70 -13.37
C ILE A 215 6.30 11.58 -14.17
N THR A 216 5.68 12.59 -13.55
CA THR A 216 4.82 13.52 -14.28
C THR A 216 5.59 14.28 -15.37
N ARG A 217 6.86 14.65 -15.13
CA ARG A 217 7.70 15.25 -16.18
C ARG A 217 7.95 14.29 -17.35
N TYR A 218 8.17 13.00 -17.06
CA TYR A 218 8.37 11.98 -18.08
C TYR A 218 7.13 11.82 -18.96
N TYR A 219 5.94 11.70 -18.37
CA TYR A 219 4.67 11.65 -19.11
C TYR A 219 4.51 12.86 -20.04
N LYS A 220 4.81 14.07 -19.56
CA LYS A 220 4.76 15.30 -20.37
C LYS A 220 5.80 15.33 -21.50
N ALA A 221 7.00 14.81 -21.25
CA ALA A 221 8.06 14.79 -22.24
C ALA A 221 7.81 13.76 -23.34
N LYS A 222 7.06 12.71 -23.03
CA LYS A 222 6.79 11.56 -23.90
C LYS A 222 5.35 11.50 -24.42
N SER A 223 4.59 12.58 -24.29
CA SER A 223 3.20 12.65 -24.74
C SER A 223 3.05 12.67 -26.27
N SER A 224 4.08 13.11 -26.99
CA SER A 224 4.10 13.14 -28.46
C SER A 224 4.68 11.89 -29.11
N GLU A 225 5.22 10.96 -28.32
CA GLU A 225 5.76 9.69 -28.83
C GLU A 225 4.60 8.73 -29.15
N ASP A 226 4.80 7.87 -30.15
CA ASP A 226 3.84 6.85 -30.55
C ASP A 226 4.05 5.54 -29.77
N ASP A 227 3.23 4.52 -30.05
CA ASP A 227 3.31 3.22 -29.39
C ASP A 227 4.65 2.53 -29.68
N ASP A 228 5.20 2.66 -30.89
CA ASP A 228 6.44 2.02 -31.33
C ASP A 228 7.64 2.43 -30.45
N TYR A 229 7.66 3.69 -30.01
CA TYR A 229 8.66 4.17 -29.04
C TYR A 229 8.70 3.32 -27.76
N PHE A 230 7.54 2.87 -27.27
CA PHE A 230 7.41 2.16 -26.00
C PHE A 230 7.57 0.63 -26.13
N VAL A 231 7.50 0.07 -27.33
CA VAL A 231 7.55 -1.38 -27.56
C VAL A 231 8.83 -1.98 -26.98
N SER A 232 10.00 -1.43 -27.33
CA SER A 232 11.28 -1.97 -26.85
C SER A 232 11.42 -1.91 -25.32
N PHE A 233 10.96 -0.82 -24.69
CA PHE A 233 10.97 -0.72 -23.22
C PHE A 233 10.01 -1.72 -22.58
N ARG A 234 8.88 -1.99 -23.24
CA ARG A 234 7.93 -2.98 -22.77
C ARG A 234 8.50 -4.39 -22.85
N GLU A 235 9.13 -4.74 -23.96
CA GLU A 235 9.79 -6.04 -24.15
C GLU A 235 10.88 -6.27 -23.10
N HIS A 236 11.78 -5.29 -22.89
CA HIS A 236 12.82 -5.37 -21.87
C HIS A 236 12.23 -5.45 -20.45
N LEU A 237 11.17 -4.70 -20.16
CA LEU A 237 10.50 -4.77 -18.85
C LEU A 237 9.92 -6.17 -18.62
N ASP A 238 9.20 -6.69 -19.60
CA ASP A 238 8.53 -7.97 -19.50
C ASP A 238 9.53 -9.11 -19.33
N GLU A 239 10.63 -9.10 -20.09
CA GLU A 239 11.72 -10.08 -19.97
C GLU A 239 12.35 -10.04 -18.57
N VAL A 240 12.73 -8.85 -18.09
CA VAL A 240 13.42 -8.70 -16.80
C VAL A 240 12.50 -9.09 -15.64
N VAL A 241 11.23 -8.69 -15.66
CA VAL A 241 10.27 -9.06 -14.60
C VAL A 241 10.01 -10.56 -14.61
N ALA A 242 9.84 -11.18 -15.80
CA ALA A 242 9.66 -12.62 -15.91
C ALA A 242 10.86 -13.38 -15.29
N GLU A 243 12.08 -12.96 -15.64
CA GLU A 243 13.32 -13.59 -15.17
C GLU A 243 13.48 -13.46 -13.65
N ILE A 244 13.21 -12.28 -13.09
CA ILE A 244 13.24 -12.08 -11.63
C ILE A 244 12.23 -13.02 -10.95
N LEU A 245 10.99 -13.07 -11.43
CA LEU A 245 9.95 -13.89 -10.81
C LEU A 245 10.22 -15.40 -10.97
N GLU A 246 10.78 -15.85 -12.08
CA GLU A 246 11.17 -17.24 -12.23
C GLU A 246 12.21 -17.66 -11.17
N ARG A 247 13.11 -16.74 -10.81
CA ARG A 247 14.28 -17.03 -9.97
C ARG A 247 14.09 -16.76 -8.48
N THR A 248 13.28 -15.76 -8.12
CA THR A 248 13.18 -15.30 -6.72
C THR A 248 11.78 -15.36 -6.13
N ARG A 249 10.76 -15.86 -6.86
CA ARG A 249 9.36 -15.84 -6.38
C ARG A 249 9.13 -16.50 -5.02
N ALA A 250 9.89 -17.54 -4.68
CA ALA A 250 9.78 -18.21 -3.37
C ALA A 250 10.19 -17.29 -2.21
N ASP A 251 11.16 -16.40 -2.44
CA ASP A 251 11.76 -15.55 -1.42
C ASP A 251 10.84 -14.40 -0.98
N PHE A 252 9.85 -14.03 -1.82
CA PHE A 252 8.91 -12.93 -1.51
C PHE A 252 8.02 -13.21 -0.30
N ALA A 253 7.74 -14.49 0.00
CA ALA A 253 6.93 -14.85 1.16
C ALA A 253 7.72 -14.75 2.47
N GLU A 254 9.05 -14.77 2.40
CA GLU A 254 9.94 -14.92 3.55
C GLU A 254 10.59 -13.60 3.99
N SER A 255 10.56 -12.56 3.16
CA SER A 255 11.21 -11.28 3.46
C SER A 255 10.40 -10.05 3.06
N THR A 256 10.60 -8.95 3.80
CA THR A 256 10.04 -7.63 3.45
C THR A 256 10.91 -6.85 2.46
N PHE A 257 12.05 -7.43 2.05
CA PHE A 257 13.01 -6.82 1.13
C PHE A 257 12.39 -6.43 -0.22
N PHE A 258 11.42 -7.19 -0.74
CA PHE A 258 10.86 -6.98 -2.08
C PHE A 258 9.77 -5.90 -2.16
N ASP A 259 9.83 -4.89 -1.30
CA ASP A 259 8.98 -3.71 -1.44
C ASP A 259 9.27 -2.94 -2.75
N ALA A 260 8.36 -2.06 -3.16
CA ALA A 260 8.48 -1.35 -4.43
C ALA A 260 9.83 -0.62 -4.63
N PRO A 261 10.38 0.12 -3.65
CA PRO A 261 11.71 0.74 -3.76
C PRO A 261 12.86 -0.22 -4.04
N ASN A 262 12.87 -1.41 -3.45
CA ASN A 262 13.95 -2.38 -3.62
C ASN A 262 13.72 -3.25 -4.86
N PHE A 263 12.48 -3.60 -5.17
CA PHE A 263 12.13 -4.27 -6.41
C PHE A 263 12.53 -3.42 -7.63
N LEU A 264 12.37 -2.08 -7.57
CA LEU A 264 12.87 -1.18 -8.62
C LEU A 264 14.40 -1.27 -8.78
N ILE A 265 15.14 -1.37 -7.67
CA ILE A 265 16.61 -1.48 -7.71
C ILE A 265 17.02 -2.83 -8.29
N LEU A 266 16.37 -3.93 -7.89
CA LEU A 266 16.62 -5.26 -8.43
C LEU A 266 16.33 -5.30 -9.93
N PHE A 267 15.16 -4.79 -10.35
CA PHE A 267 14.80 -4.63 -11.76
C PHE A 267 15.88 -3.87 -12.52
N ALA A 268 16.28 -2.70 -12.03
CA ALA A 268 17.28 -1.87 -12.70
C ALA A 268 18.64 -2.57 -12.78
N ALA A 269 19.05 -3.30 -11.73
CA ALA A 269 20.31 -4.03 -11.71
C ALA A 269 20.33 -5.16 -12.73
N VAL A 270 19.26 -5.96 -12.82
CA VAL A 270 19.12 -7.01 -13.83
C VAL A 270 19.10 -6.41 -15.24
N ALA A 271 18.30 -5.37 -15.47
CA ALA A 271 18.24 -4.68 -16.76
C ALA A 271 19.61 -4.11 -17.19
N PHE A 272 20.36 -3.55 -16.24
CA PHE A 272 21.73 -3.04 -16.47
C PHE A 272 22.72 -4.14 -16.83
N LEU A 273 22.67 -5.27 -16.11
CA LEU A 273 23.51 -6.44 -16.39
C LEU A 273 23.18 -7.10 -17.73
N LYS A 274 21.94 -6.96 -18.22
CA LYS A 274 21.52 -7.38 -19.56
C LYS A 274 21.82 -6.35 -20.66
N GLY A 275 22.28 -5.15 -20.28
CA GLY A 275 22.62 -4.08 -21.22
C GLY A 275 21.42 -3.26 -21.71
N TYR A 276 20.25 -3.39 -21.08
CA TYR A 276 19.04 -2.63 -21.43
C TYR A 276 18.96 -1.24 -20.79
N LEU A 277 19.80 -0.99 -19.78
CA LEU A 277 19.78 0.24 -19.01
C LEU A 277 20.96 1.16 -19.40
N PRO A 278 20.72 2.41 -19.84
CA PRO A 278 21.77 3.38 -20.10
C PRO A 278 22.60 3.71 -18.85
N ALA A 279 23.89 3.99 -19.04
CA ALA A 279 24.77 4.43 -17.95
C ALA A 279 24.29 5.76 -17.33
N SER A 280 24.48 5.91 -16.03
CA SER A 280 24.00 7.06 -15.26
C SER A 280 24.88 7.32 -14.04
N LYS A 281 24.68 8.46 -13.36
CA LYS A 281 25.38 8.77 -12.10
C LYS A 281 25.21 7.69 -11.02
N VAL A 282 24.14 6.90 -11.11
CA VAL A 282 23.82 5.79 -10.21
C VAL A 282 24.64 4.53 -10.55
N SER A 283 25.03 4.33 -11.81
CA SER A 283 25.82 3.17 -12.26
C SER A 283 27.32 3.43 -12.34
N ASP A 284 27.79 4.67 -12.15
CA ASP A 284 29.20 5.06 -12.31
C ASP A 284 30.22 4.11 -11.66
N GLY A 285 29.92 3.57 -10.47
CA GLY A 285 30.82 2.69 -9.71
C GLY A 285 30.73 1.20 -10.04
N VAL A 286 29.94 0.83 -11.06
CA VAL A 286 29.72 -0.55 -11.52
C VAL A 286 29.61 -0.65 -13.04
N ASN A 287 30.11 0.35 -13.79
CA ASN A 287 30.02 0.37 -15.26
C ASN A 287 30.73 -0.82 -15.92
N GLU A 288 31.75 -1.40 -15.28
CA GLU A 288 32.43 -2.60 -15.76
C GLU A 288 31.54 -3.85 -15.85
N PHE A 289 30.41 -3.86 -15.12
CA PHE A 289 29.45 -4.95 -15.10
C PHE A 289 28.33 -4.81 -16.16
N ALA A 290 28.21 -3.66 -16.82
CA ALA A 290 27.17 -3.43 -17.82
C ALA A 290 27.18 -4.50 -18.92
N GLY A 291 26.04 -5.13 -19.18
CA GLY A 291 25.91 -6.17 -20.23
C GLY A 291 26.66 -7.47 -19.95
N ARG A 292 27.18 -7.71 -18.74
CA ARG A 292 27.92 -8.94 -18.39
C ARG A 292 27.04 -10.14 -18.06
N GLY A 293 25.73 -9.93 -17.92
CA GLY A 293 24.78 -10.94 -17.49
C GLY A 293 24.72 -11.14 -15.97
N VAL A 294 23.74 -11.93 -15.57
CA VAL A 294 23.43 -12.24 -14.16
C VAL A 294 23.90 -13.66 -13.84
N ASN A 295 24.56 -13.83 -12.69
CA ASN A 295 24.83 -15.15 -12.13
C ASN A 295 23.78 -15.47 -11.05
N TRP A 296 22.76 -16.24 -11.44
CA TRP A 296 21.62 -16.53 -10.57
C TRP A 296 21.95 -17.45 -9.40
N ASP A 297 22.93 -18.34 -9.53
CA ASP A 297 23.39 -19.20 -8.43
C ASP A 297 23.99 -18.35 -7.30
N LYS A 298 24.80 -17.36 -7.68
CA LYS A 298 25.35 -16.35 -6.75
C LYS A 298 24.28 -15.39 -6.24
N ALA A 299 23.35 -14.99 -7.12
CA ALA A 299 22.29 -14.04 -6.78
C ALA A 299 21.38 -14.58 -5.69
N SER A 300 20.96 -15.85 -5.74
CA SER A 300 20.06 -16.43 -4.75
C SER A 300 20.62 -16.32 -3.32
N VAL A 301 21.90 -16.68 -3.14
CA VAL A 301 22.58 -16.60 -1.83
C VAL A 301 22.74 -15.16 -1.37
N ASN A 302 23.21 -14.27 -2.26
CA ASN A 302 23.54 -12.91 -1.87
C ASN A 302 22.30 -12.03 -1.66
N LEU A 303 21.22 -12.26 -2.43
CA LEU A 303 19.95 -11.57 -2.24
C LEU A 303 19.29 -12.00 -0.93
N ALA A 304 19.34 -13.29 -0.57
CA ALA A 304 18.87 -13.76 0.73
C ALA A 304 19.65 -13.10 1.89
N ALA A 305 20.98 -12.97 1.78
CA ALA A 305 21.79 -12.28 2.78
C ALA A 305 21.46 -10.77 2.89
N LEU A 306 21.24 -10.09 1.76
CA LEU A 306 20.81 -8.69 1.74
C LEU A 306 19.42 -8.50 2.36
N ALA A 307 18.51 -9.43 2.06
CA ALA A 307 17.15 -9.45 2.58
C ALA A 307 17.15 -9.65 4.11
N GLN A 308 17.92 -10.63 4.59
CA GLN A 308 18.09 -10.86 6.02
C GLN A 308 18.70 -9.65 6.74
N ALA A 309 19.77 -9.05 6.18
CA ALA A 309 20.38 -7.86 6.76
C ALA A 309 19.42 -6.66 6.81
N PHE A 310 18.51 -6.54 5.84
CA PHE A 310 17.45 -5.54 5.83
C PHE A 310 16.42 -5.79 6.93
N ASP A 311 15.94 -7.03 7.07
CA ASP A 311 14.91 -7.42 8.04
C ASP A 311 15.43 -7.34 9.50
N ASP A 312 16.68 -7.74 9.75
CA ASP A 312 17.30 -7.69 11.08
C ASP A 312 17.51 -6.25 11.58
N GLY A 313 17.67 -5.31 10.65
CA GLY A 313 17.70 -3.88 10.92
C GLY A 313 18.82 -3.40 11.86
N SER A 314 19.78 -4.25 12.22
CA SER A 314 20.64 -4.08 13.41
C SER A 314 22.14 -3.92 13.15
N GLU A 315 22.63 -3.92 11.91
CA GLU A 315 24.05 -3.73 11.70
C GLU A 315 24.40 -2.25 11.84
N GLU A 316 24.98 -1.83 12.99
CA GLU A 316 25.72 -0.56 13.08
C GLU A 316 27.10 -0.67 12.40
N GLN A 317 27.58 -1.90 12.18
CA GLN A 317 28.81 -2.27 11.46
C GLN A 317 28.60 -3.65 10.80
N GLY A 318 29.02 -3.81 9.53
CA GLY A 318 28.87 -5.05 8.77
C GLY A 318 29.02 -4.84 7.26
N PRO A 319 29.17 -5.92 6.46
CA PRO A 319 29.39 -5.82 5.01
C PRO A 319 28.20 -5.20 4.25
N TYR A 320 26.98 -5.27 4.82
CA TYR A 320 25.76 -4.74 4.21
C TYR A 320 25.25 -3.45 4.85
N PHE A 321 25.99 -2.88 5.82
CA PHE A 321 25.60 -1.66 6.54
C PHE A 321 25.20 -0.50 5.61
N GLN A 322 26.01 -0.22 4.59
CA GLN A 322 25.74 0.89 3.66
C GLN A 322 24.44 0.66 2.87
N PHE A 323 24.16 -0.59 2.49
CA PHE A 323 22.94 -0.97 1.81
C PHE A 323 21.70 -0.78 2.72
N VAL A 324 21.76 -1.29 3.95
CA VAL A 324 20.66 -1.19 4.92
C VAL A 324 20.38 0.27 5.27
N SER A 325 21.43 1.05 5.53
CA SER A 325 21.34 2.49 5.81
C SER A 325 20.71 3.26 4.63
N ALA A 326 21.13 2.97 3.40
CA ALA A 326 20.56 3.59 2.21
C ALA A 326 19.08 3.23 2.01
N THR A 327 18.67 2.02 2.38
CA THR A 327 17.26 1.56 2.30
C THR A 327 16.37 2.22 3.34
N LYS A 328 16.91 2.55 4.52
CA LYS A 328 16.20 3.33 5.57
C LYS A 328 16.14 4.83 5.26
N SER A 329 16.92 5.31 4.30
CA SER A 329 16.98 6.73 3.90
C SER A 329 15.93 7.06 2.81
N THR A 330 15.99 8.27 2.23
CA THR A 330 15.08 8.66 1.13
C THR A 330 15.30 7.77 -0.09
N THR A 331 14.33 6.97 -0.50
CA THR A 331 14.50 5.95 -1.57
C THR A 331 14.46 6.47 -3.01
N HIS A 332 14.16 7.75 -3.20
CA HIS A 332 14.05 8.38 -4.52
C HIS A 332 15.29 9.19 -4.93
N ARG A 333 16.29 9.36 -4.06
CA ARG A 333 17.46 10.21 -4.34
C ARG A 333 18.60 9.41 -4.94
N ILE A 334 19.37 10.00 -5.86
CA ILE A 334 20.58 9.41 -6.44
C ILE A 334 21.54 8.93 -5.35
N SER A 335 21.72 9.70 -4.27
CA SER A 335 22.63 9.33 -3.17
C SER A 335 22.31 7.98 -2.54
N SER A 336 21.03 7.67 -2.31
CA SER A 336 20.61 6.38 -1.74
C SER A 336 20.45 5.30 -2.81
N ARG A 337 19.98 5.66 -4.01
CA ARG A 337 19.82 4.73 -5.13
C ARG A 337 21.15 4.19 -5.61
N LYS A 338 22.19 5.03 -5.67
CA LYS A 338 23.56 4.63 -6.03
C LYS A 338 24.08 3.52 -5.12
N VAL A 339 24.04 3.73 -3.82
CA VAL A 339 24.51 2.73 -2.86
C VAL A 339 23.75 1.42 -3.01
N ARG A 340 22.41 1.47 -3.04
CA ARG A 340 21.60 0.25 -3.19
C ARG A 340 21.82 -0.46 -4.52
N PHE A 341 21.88 0.30 -5.61
CA PHE A 341 22.09 -0.21 -6.96
C PHE A 341 23.45 -0.90 -7.09
N GLU A 342 24.53 -0.24 -6.66
CA GLU A 342 25.87 -0.84 -6.74
C GLU A 342 25.98 -2.11 -5.87
N SER A 343 25.39 -2.11 -4.68
CA SER A 343 25.34 -3.31 -3.82
C SER A 343 24.62 -4.47 -4.49
N VAL A 344 23.45 -4.22 -5.09
CA VAL A 344 22.67 -5.28 -5.77
C VAL A 344 23.38 -5.75 -7.04
N VAL A 345 23.95 -4.85 -7.84
CA VAL A 345 24.72 -5.22 -9.04
C VAL A 345 25.89 -6.14 -8.66
N ARG A 346 26.71 -5.77 -7.66
CA ARG A 346 27.83 -6.61 -7.21
C ARG A 346 27.38 -7.96 -6.64
N ALA A 347 26.20 -8.00 -6.02
CA ALA A 347 25.62 -9.22 -5.47
C ALA A 347 25.20 -10.23 -6.55
N ILE A 348 24.71 -9.78 -7.70
CA ILE A 348 24.07 -10.64 -8.71
C ILE A 348 24.85 -10.74 -10.03
N ALA A 349 25.84 -9.86 -10.28
CA ALA A 349 26.61 -9.87 -11.51
C ALA A 349 27.41 -11.17 -11.70
N ALA A 350 27.50 -11.62 -12.96
CA ALA A 350 28.47 -12.62 -13.35
C ALA A 350 29.90 -12.15 -13.07
N ASP A 351 30.78 -13.09 -12.73
CA ASP A 351 32.16 -12.74 -12.36
C ASP A 351 32.89 -12.12 -13.55
N VAL A 352 33.67 -11.08 -13.28
CA VAL A 352 34.53 -10.47 -14.29
C VAL A 352 35.65 -11.47 -14.59
N ALA A 353 35.74 -11.94 -15.83
CA ALA A 353 36.83 -12.83 -16.23
C ALA A 353 38.19 -12.14 -16.00
N GLY A 354 38.92 -12.59 -14.97
CA GLY A 354 40.33 -12.30 -14.72
C GLY A 354 40.65 -11.00 -13.97
N THR A 355 41.03 -11.15 -12.71
CA THR A 355 42.25 -10.49 -12.16
C THR A 355 43.22 -11.57 -11.71
#